data_AF-A0A165LYC5-F1
#
_entry.id   AF-A0A165LYC5-F1
#
_cell.length_a   1.000
_cell.length_b   1.000
_cell.length_c   1.000
_cell.angle_alpha   90.00
_cell.angle_beta   90.00
_cell.angle_gamma   90.00
#
_symmetry.space_group_name_H-M   'P 1'
#
loop_
_entity.id
_entity.type
_entity.pdbx_description
1 polymer ?
#
loop_
_entity_poly.entity_id
_entity_poly.type
_entity_poly.pdbx_seq_one_letter_code
_entity_poly.pdbx_strand_id
1 'polypeptide(L)'
;MSDFEVEHIQPKTPRTPPKARRRRASDEFDTETAFRTSVGALLTAKARPFTVSGRIPVDPSVLTLFFRSRSGITHSVDFPIDIEHDMPPSLDVLIAACQPHPSGRSLPTGLAHPPGMNDFGYPQNESLFYPIDLPLTATLEIANHPILEAVRNTLFPTLPVGHYLIAIRDKLEIVLQGNTIPVQRRPNDGRVATIVVTLPARFRGGGLVVRNADGVEEKFFGRGGKSGDMEWTAFMGDCDHEVELVQKGCRMSISYAVQLKTFGPALIQPNPLISPSDRFLDLMSPILNMSRGRRIAFYLTGDYGVNPGEVLAESLVPYLKGGDSLLYHAIKLYKLAPELRWTAGGYVWPVSQTVEFSSDVVDSPSASHPRMPISVVNGGRAPPLRGPFSSGASEPGEDEEDDLRTRVEKSGAIPISETDIMLLNDVSVAGPISKERVPFVQAGEMEKLVVNVLVVAFVP
;
A
#
# COMPACT_ATOMS: atom_id res chain seq x y z
N MET A 1 -29.61 -16.63 8.95
CA MET A 1 -29.26 -16.11 10.29
C MET A 1 -28.19 -17.02 10.86
N SER A 2 -27.00 -16.46 11.10
CA SER A 2 -25.78 -16.91 11.85
C SER A 2 -25.58 -18.40 12.18
N ASP A 3 -24.39 -18.99 12.08
CA ASP A 3 -23.11 -18.51 12.62
C ASP A 3 -21.95 -19.48 12.25
N PHE A 4 -20.73 -18.94 12.11
CA PHE A 4 -19.39 -19.56 12.19
C PHE A 4 -19.14 -20.98 11.63
N GLU A 5 -18.18 -21.10 10.69
CA GLU A 5 -17.62 -22.37 10.24
C GLU A 5 -16.22 -22.59 10.85
N VAL A 6 -16.11 -23.55 11.77
CA VAL A 6 -14.87 -23.98 12.43
C VAL A 6 -14.43 -25.30 11.80
N GLU A 7 -13.22 -25.34 11.24
CA GLU A 7 -12.63 -26.56 10.68
C GLU A 7 -12.29 -27.58 11.79
N HIS A 8 -12.75 -28.83 11.65
CA HIS A 8 -12.39 -29.94 12.53
C HIS A 8 -11.89 -31.14 11.71
N ILE A 9 -10.61 -31.46 11.86
CA ILE A 9 -10.03 -32.75 11.44
C ILE A 9 -10.21 -33.73 12.60
N GLN A 10 -10.90 -34.86 12.39
CA GLN A 10 -10.68 -36.05 13.21
C GLN A 10 -10.87 -37.39 12.46
N PRO A 11 -10.16 -38.46 12.88
CA PRO A 11 -10.03 -39.74 12.17
C PRO A 11 -10.93 -40.86 12.72
N LYS A 12 -11.32 -41.82 11.87
CA LYS A 12 -11.10 -43.30 12.01
C LYS A 12 -12.05 -44.17 11.14
N THR A 13 -11.43 -45.19 10.58
CA THR A 13 -11.83 -46.41 9.83
C THR A 13 -12.91 -47.31 10.48
N PRO A 14 -13.35 -48.47 9.88
CA PRO A 14 -13.32 -48.96 8.50
C PRO A 14 -14.69 -49.45 7.97
N ARG A 15 -14.91 -49.50 6.65
CA ARG A 15 -16.00 -50.29 6.04
C ARG A 15 -15.50 -51.08 4.83
N THR A 16 -15.87 -52.37 4.83
CA THR A 16 -15.51 -53.45 3.91
C THR A 16 -16.17 -53.31 2.51
N PRO A 17 -15.63 -54.00 1.48
CA PRO A 17 -15.76 -53.56 0.09
C PRO A 17 -16.88 -54.28 -0.68
N PRO A 18 -17.49 -53.63 -1.69
CA PRO A 18 -18.17 -54.35 -2.76
C PRO A 18 -17.35 -54.30 -4.06
N LYS A 19 -16.99 -55.52 -4.50
CA LYS A 19 -16.88 -56.04 -5.87
C LYS A 19 -16.38 -55.08 -6.97
N ALA A 20 -15.18 -55.41 -7.45
CA ALA A 20 -14.53 -54.93 -8.65
C ALA A 20 -15.48 -54.84 -9.86
N ARG A 21 -15.76 -53.60 -10.29
CA ARG A 21 -16.23 -53.31 -11.64
C ARG A 21 -15.06 -52.71 -12.41
N ARG A 22 -14.41 -53.57 -13.20
CA ARG A 22 -13.26 -53.20 -14.02
C ARG A 22 -13.71 -52.26 -15.16
N ARG A 23 -12.99 -51.14 -15.26
CA ARG A 23 -12.66 -50.36 -16.48
C ARG A 23 -13.69 -49.35 -17.01
N ARG A 24 -13.64 -48.16 -16.41
CA ARG A 24 -13.57 -46.85 -17.12
C ARG A 24 -13.07 -45.68 -16.23
N ALA A 25 -12.33 -45.97 -15.15
CA ALA A 25 -12.02 -45.01 -14.09
C ALA A 25 -10.61 -44.38 -14.17
N SER A 26 -9.78 -44.75 -15.16
CA SER A 26 -8.46 -44.13 -15.34
C SER A 26 -8.61 -42.67 -15.78
N ASP A 27 -9.45 -42.45 -16.79
CA ASP A 27 -9.52 -41.15 -17.44
C ASP A 27 -10.20 -40.10 -16.54
N GLU A 28 -11.23 -40.48 -15.78
CA GLU A 28 -11.90 -39.57 -14.82
C GLU A 28 -10.98 -39.20 -13.63
N PHE A 29 -10.20 -40.15 -13.11
CA PHE A 29 -9.27 -39.90 -12.01
C PHE A 29 -8.09 -39.00 -12.45
N ASP A 30 -7.63 -39.20 -13.69
CA ASP A 30 -6.62 -38.34 -14.31
C ASP A 30 -7.16 -36.92 -14.55
N THR A 31 -8.43 -36.77 -14.97
CA THR A 31 -9.04 -35.44 -15.11
C THR A 31 -9.25 -34.71 -13.79
N GLU A 32 -9.67 -35.39 -12.73
CA GLU A 32 -9.86 -34.78 -11.40
C GLU A 32 -8.51 -34.35 -10.80
N THR A 33 -7.47 -35.18 -10.98
CA THR A 33 -6.11 -34.84 -10.53
C THR A 33 -5.55 -33.65 -11.31
N ALA A 34 -5.75 -33.60 -12.63
CA ALA A 34 -5.36 -32.46 -13.46
C ALA A 34 -6.12 -31.19 -13.09
N PHE A 35 -7.42 -31.29 -12.78
CA PHE A 35 -8.25 -30.17 -12.32
C PHE A 35 -7.73 -29.62 -10.99
N ARG A 36 -7.51 -30.47 -9.99
CA ARG A 36 -6.96 -30.05 -8.68
C ARG A 36 -5.58 -29.43 -8.80
N THR A 37 -4.72 -29.98 -9.66
CA THR A 37 -3.40 -29.41 -9.94
C THR A 37 -3.52 -28.01 -10.55
N SER A 38 -4.45 -27.83 -11.50
CA SER A 38 -4.72 -26.54 -12.13
C SER A 38 -5.29 -25.52 -11.12
N VAL A 39 -6.20 -25.94 -10.23
CA VAL A 39 -6.73 -25.11 -9.15
C VAL A 39 -5.62 -24.71 -8.17
N GLY A 40 -4.76 -25.64 -7.77
CA GLY A 40 -3.62 -25.37 -6.89
C GLY A 40 -2.64 -24.36 -7.50
N ALA A 41 -2.34 -24.49 -8.79
CA ALA A 41 -1.52 -23.52 -9.52
C ALA A 41 -2.16 -22.13 -9.55
N LEU A 42 -3.46 -22.04 -9.83
CA LEU A 42 -4.21 -20.78 -9.84
C LEU A 42 -4.23 -20.10 -8.46
N LEU A 43 -4.49 -20.85 -7.39
CA LEU A 43 -4.49 -20.32 -6.02
C LEU A 43 -3.10 -19.81 -5.61
N THR A 44 -2.04 -20.52 -6.02
CA THR A 44 -0.65 -20.11 -5.79
C THR A 44 -0.34 -18.80 -6.52
N ALA A 45 -0.69 -18.70 -7.80
CA ALA A 45 -0.51 -17.47 -8.60
C ALA A 45 -1.30 -16.29 -8.02
N LYS A 46 -2.56 -16.52 -7.59
CA LYS A 46 -3.42 -15.51 -6.97
C LYS A 46 -2.86 -15.00 -5.62
N ALA A 47 -2.23 -15.86 -4.83
CA ALA A 47 -1.76 -15.50 -3.49
C ALA A 47 -0.57 -14.51 -3.51
N ARG A 48 0.26 -14.58 -4.56
CA ARG A 48 1.47 -13.75 -4.70
C ARG A 48 1.68 -13.34 -6.16
N PRO A 49 0.86 -12.42 -6.69
CA PRO A 49 1.11 -11.88 -8.02
C PRO A 49 2.45 -11.13 -8.04
N PHE A 50 3.26 -11.37 -9.06
CA PHE A 50 4.52 -10.64 -9.28
C PHE A 50 4.45 -9.73 -10.50
N THR A 51 3.35 -9.77 -11.23
CA THR A 51 3.05 -9.06 -12.47
C THR A 51 1.61 -8.57 -12.45
N VAL A 52 1.34 -7.49 -13.17
CA VAL A 52 -0.01 -7.00 -13.48
C VAL A 52 0.04 -6.26 -14.80
N SER A 53 -1.02 -6.34 -15.61
CA SER A 53 -1.07 -5.64 -16.90
C SER A 53 -2.43 -5.02 -17.13
N GLY A 54 -2.47 -4.06 -18.04
CA GLY A 54 -3.69 -3.35 -18.39
C GLY A 54 -3.54 -2.51 -19.64
N ARG A 55 -4.54 -1.67 -19.89
CA ARG A 55 -4.56 -0.71 -20.99
C ARG A 55 -4.65 0.72 -20.48
N ILE A 56 -4.18 1.65 -21.30
CA ILE A 56 -4.36 3.08 -21.09
C ILE A 56 -5.42 3.54 -22.10
N PRO A 57 -6.62 3.95 -21.64
CA PRO A 57 -7.73 4.33 -22.52
C PRO A 57 -7.52 5.76 -23.05
N VAL A 58 -6.49 5.94 -23.87
CA VAL A 58 -6.14 7.21 -24.50
C VAL A 58 -6.05 6.98 -26.00
N ASP A 59 -6.58 7.93 -26.77
CA ASP A 59 -6.44 7.93 -28.22
C ASP A 59 -4.94 8.00 -28.60
N PRO A 60 -4.37 7.02 -29.30
CA PRO A 60 -2.97 7.03 -29.71
C PRO A 60 -2.59 8.23 -30.56
N SER A 61 -3.55 8.82 -31.28
CA SER A 61 -3.30 9.94 -32.17
C SER A 61 -2.88 11.21 -31.41
N VAL A 62 -3.14 11.28 -30.11
CA VAL A 62 -2.67 12.38 -29.25
C VAL A 62 -1.30 12.09 -28.61
N LEU A 63 -0.72 10.92 -28.87
CA LEU A 63 0.59 10.55 -28.37
C LEU A 63 1.68 11.08 -29.31
N THR A 64 2.51 11.96 -28.77
CA THR A 64 3.72 12.45 -29.43
C THR A 64 4.92 12.24 -28.52
N LEU A 65 6.00 11.70 -29.08
CA LEU A 65 7.30 11.57 -28.43
C LEU A 65 8.22 12.68 -28.92
N PHE A 66 8.72 13.51 -28.02
CA PHE A 66 9.70 14.55 -28.30
C PHE A 66 11.08 14.09 -27.84
N PHE A 67 12.07 14.18 -28.71
CA PHE A 67 13.41 13.72 -28.42
C PHE A 67 14.45 14.64 -29.06
N ARG A 68 15.67 14.62 -28.54
CA ARG A 68 16.78 15.43 -29.03
C ARG A 68 17.84 14.54 -29.66
N SER A 69 18.16 14.76 -30.93
CA SER A 69 19.25 14.04 -31.59
C SER A 69 20.62 14.49 -31.07
N ARG A 70 21.68 13.73 -31.36
CA ARG A 70 23.06 14.06 -30.94
C ARG A 70 23.59 15.37 -31.55
N SER A 71 23.01 15.83 -32.66
CA SER A 71 23.32 17.15 -33.24
C SER A 71 22.73 18.30 -32.42
N GLY A 72 21.91 18.00 -31.41
CA GLY A 72 21.26 18.99 -30.57
C GLY A 72 19.91 19.49 -31.10
N ILE A 73 19.41 18.92 -32.21
CA ILE A 73 18.11 19.27 -32.81
C ILE A 73 17.00 18.48 -32.12
N THR A 74 15.87 19.14 -31.84
CA THR A 74 14.67 18.49 -31.30
C THR A 74 13.77 18.01 -32.42
N HIS A 75 13.28 16.79 -32.29
CA HIS A 75 12.36 16.14 -33.22
C HIS A 75 11.14 15.62 -32.46
N SER A 76 10.07 15.36 -33.19
CA SER A 76 8.86 14.71 -32.68
C SER A 76 8.48 13.49 -33.53
N VAL A 77 8.00 12.44 -32.89
CA VAL A 77 7.39 11.28 -33.54
C VAL A 77 5.97 11.15 -33.03
N ASP A 78 5.01 11.19 -33.95
CA ASP A 78 3.59 11.00 -33.66
C ASP A 78 3.21 9.52 -33.77
N PHE A 79 2.24 9.11 -32.97
CA PHE A 79 1.68 7.76 -33.00
C PHE A 79 0.23 7.80 -33.50
N PRO A 80 -0.33 6.67 -33.98
CA PRO A 80 0.30 5.37 -34.14
C PRO A 80 1.29 5.31 -35.31
N ILE A 81 2.26 4.39 -35.23
CA ILE A 81 3.28 4.17 -36.27
C ILE A 81 3.05 2.83 -36.95
N ASP A 82 3.09 2.81 -38.28
CA ASP A 82 3.10 1.59 -39.08
C ASP A 82 4.22 1.61 -40.13
N ILE A 83 5.41 1.14 -39.74
CA ILE A 83 6.62 1.16 -40.60
C ILE A 83 6.42 0.32 -41.88
N GLU A 84 5.51 -0.65 -41.89
CA GLU A 84 5.21 -1.41 -43.12
C GLU A 84 4.45 -0.56 -44.15
N HIS A 85 3.77 0.51 -43.71
CA HIS A 85 3.00 1.41 -44.58
C HIS A 85 3.75 2.72 -44.84
N ASP A 86 4.22 3.38 -43.78
CA ASP A 86 4.93 4.64 -43.83
C ASP A 86 5.94 4.71 -42.67
N MET A 87 7.17 5.10 -42.99
CA MET A 87 8.23 5.29 -42.01
C MET A 87 8.48 6.79 -41.86
N PRO A 88 7.99 7.43 -40.78
CA PRO A 88 8.19 8.86 -40.58
C PRO A 88 9.69 9.18 -40.54
N PRO A 89 10.18 10.22 -41.24
CA PRO A 89 11.60 10.58 -41.21
C PRO A 89 12.12 10.86 -39.80
N SER A 90 11.27 11.33 -38.89
CA SER A 90 11.64 11.52 -37.48
C SER A 90 11.87 10.21 -36.74
N LEU A 91 11.27 9.10 -37.17
CA LEU A 91 11.54 7.77 -36.62
C LEU A 91 12.93 7.26 -37.02
N ASP A 92 13.37 7.50 -38.27
CA ASP A 92 14.74 7.20 -38.69
C ASP A 92 15.76 7.97 -37.84
N VAL A 93 15.50 9.26 -37.58
CA VAL A 93 16.36 10.09 -36.73
C VAL A 93 16.35 9.57 -35.29
N LEU A 94 15.21 9.09 -34.78
CA LEU A 94 15.12 8.48 -33.45
C LEU A 94 15.97 7.21 -33.36
N ILE A 95 15.81 6.30 -34.33
CA ILE A 95 16.57 5.05 -34.41
C ILE A 95 18.07 5.35 -34.49
N ALA A 96 18.48 6.34 -35.30
CA ALA A 96 19.88 6.75 -35.42
C ALA A 96 20.44 7.41 -34.15
N ALA A 97 19.58 8.01 -33.32
CA ALA A 97 19.99 8.58 -32.03
C ALA A 97 20.20 7.51 -30.94
N CYS A 98 19.56 6.34 -31.07
CA CYS A 98 19.66 5.24 -30.12
C CYS A 98 21.05 4.59 -30.08
N GLN A 99 21.26 3.78 -29.04
CA GLN A 99 22.44 2.94 -28.83
C GLN A 99 22.03 1.48 -28.73
N PRO A 100 22.85 0.54 -29.24
CA PRO A 100 22.60 -0.88 -29.05
C PRO A 100 22.78 -1.27 -27.58
N HIS A 101 21.94 -2.18 -27.09
CA HIS A 101 22.18 -2.81 -25.80
C HIS A 101 23.52 -3.56 -25.82
N PRO A 102 24.36 -3.45 -24.77
CA PRO A 102 25.60 -4.21 -24.68
C PRO A 102 25.26 -5.70 -24.76
N SER A 103 25.60 -6.31 -25.88
CA SER A 103 25.21 -7.66 -26.24
C SER A 103 25.89 -8.67 -25.30
N GLY A 104 25.11 -9.31 -24.45
CA GLY A 104 25.54 -10.49 -23.71
C GLY A 104 25.67 -11.67 -24.67
N ARG A 105 26.88 -11.90 -25.21
CA ARG A 105 27.32 -13.05 -26.04
C ARG A 105 26.45 -13.33 -27.28
N SER A 106 27.00 -13.01 -28.44
CA SER A 106 26.61 -13.60 -29.73
C SER A 106 26.52 -15.13 -29.63
N LEU A 107 25.34 -15.72 -29.90
CA LEU A 107 25.27 -17.15 -30.20
C LEU A 107 25.99 -17.41 -31.54
N PRO A 108 26.80 -18.48 -31.67
CA PRO A 108 27.39 -18.86 -32.93
C PRO A 108 26.34 -19.57 -33.78
N THR A 109 25.54 -18.84 -34.54
CA THR A 109 24.68 -19.46 -35.57
C THR A 109 25.53 -19.76 -36.81
N GLY A 110 26.10 -20.96 -36.85
CA GLY A 110 26.81 -21.53 -38.00
C GLY A 110 25.89 -22.00 -39.12
N LEU A 111 25.03 -21.13 -39.65
CA LEU A 111 24.31 -21.39 -40.90
C LEU A 111 24.70 -20.32 -41.91
N ALA A 112 25.66 -20.68 -42.76
CA ALA A 112 26.07 -19.89 -43.90
C ALA A 112 24.88 -19.67 -44.85
N HIS A 113 24.52 -18.41 -45.07
CA HIS A 113 23.67 -18.03 -46.19
C HIS A 113 24.47 -18.05 -47.51
N PRO A 114 23.81 -18.36 -48.64
CA PRO A 114 24.45 -18.43 -49.95
C PRO A 114 24.90 -17.03 -50.41
N PRO A 115 26.01 -16.93 -51.17
CA PRO A 115 26.59 -15.65 -51.54
C PRO A 115 25.72 -14.94 -52.60
N GLY A 116 25.26 -13.71 -52.31
CA GLY A 116 24.61 -12.87 -53.33
C GLY A 116 23.61 -11.80 -52.88
N MET A 117 23.29 -11.65 -51.58
CA MET A 117 22.38 -10.59 -51.13
C MET A 117 23.17 -9.50 -50.38
N ASN A 118 23.06 -8.26 -50.86
CA ASN A 118 23.83 -7.10 -50.40
C ASN A 118 23.81 -6.92 -48.87
N ASP A 119 25.02 -6.92 -48.31
CA ASP A 119 25.35 -6.67 -46.92
C ASP A 119 25.31 -5.16 -46.63
N PHE A 120 24.11 -4.61 -46.44
CA PHE A 120 23.95 -3.30 -45.79
C PHE A 120 23.77 -3.54 -44.29
N GLY A 121 24.91 -3.47 -43.58
CA GLY A 121 25.09 -3.74 -42.16
C GLY A 121 24.07 -3.11 -41.21
N TYR A 122 23.12 -3.92 -40.76
CA TYR A 122 22.50 -3.78 -39.45
C TYR A 122 23.07 -4.90 -38.57
N PRO A 123 23.70 -4.58 -37.41
CA PRO A 123 24.22 -5.60 -36.51
C PRO A 123 23.07 -6.54 -36.12
N GLN A 124 23.17 -7.81 -36.51
CA GLN A 124 22.20 -8.83 -36.16
C GLN A 124 22.11 -8.94 -34.63
N ASN A 125 20.89 -8.76 -34.11
CA ASN A 125 20.49 -8.97 -32.71
C ASN A 125 20.78 -7.84 -31.71
N GLU A 126 20.86 -6.59 -32.13
CA GLU A 126 21.00 -5.47 -31.19
C GLU A 126 19.67 -4.71 -31.07
N SER A 127 18.94 -4.93 -29.97
CA SER A 127 17.87 -4.02 -29.56
C SER A 127 18.45 -2.67 -29.20
N LEU A 128 17.70 -1.62 -29.46
CA LEU A 128 18.15 -0.24 -29.29
C LEU A 128 17.53 0.37 -28.04
N PHE A 129 18.29 1.18 -27.32
CA PHE A 129 17.78 2.06 -26.27
C PHE A 129 18.15 3.51 -26.56
N TYR A 130 17.28 4.43 -26.19
CA TYR A 130 17.56 5.86 -26.30
C TYR A 130 18.52 6.31 -25.18
N PRO A 131 19.57 7.09 -25.47
CA PRO A 131 20.57 7.49 -24.48
C PRO A 131 19.95 8.31 -23.34
N ILE A 132 20.28 7.96 -22.10
CA ILE A 132 19.72 8.58 -20.90
C ILE A 132 20.19 10.03 -20.69
N ASP A 133 21.30 10.42 -21.32
CA ASP A 133 21.89 11.76 -21.28
C ASP A 133 21.20 12.74 -22.26
N LEU A 134 20.39 12.22 -23.18
CA LEU A 134 19.66 13.05 -24.13
C LEU A 134 18.23 13.34 -23.62
N PRO A 135 17.74 14.58 -23.81
CA PRO A 135 16.36 14.92 -23.51
C PRO A 135 15.37 14.04 -24.28
N LEU A 136 14.41 13.51 -23.54
CA LEU A 136 13.27 12.76 -24.03
C LEU A 136 12.05 13.21 -23.23
N THR A 137 10.89 13.34 -23.88
CA THR A 137 9.60 13.50 -23.21
C THR A 137 8.49 12.98 -24.11
N ALA A 138 7.34 12.64 -23.54
CA ALA A 138 6.16 12.22 -24.29
C ALA A 138 4.95 12.99 -23.77
N THR A 139 3.91 13.13 -24.59
CA THR A 139 2.61 13.63 -24.12
C THR A 139 1.94 12.68 -23.13
N LEU A 140 2.43 11.43 -23.01
CA LEU A 140 2.03 10.46 -22.01
C LEU A 140 2.67 10.77 -20.65
N GLU A 141 1.84 11.08 -19.66
CA GLU A 141 2.21 11.17 -18.25
C GLU A 141 1.52 10.07 -17.44
N ILE A 142 2.24 8.99 -17.13
CA ILE A 142 1.64 7.85 -16.41
C ILE A 142 1.20 8.19 -14.98
N ALA A 143 1.69 9.29 -14.41
CA ALA A 143 1.25 9.80 -13.11
C ALA A 143 -0.20 10.31 -13.13
N ASN A 144 -0.71 10.72 -14.30
CA ASN A 144 -2.11 11.16 -14.48
C ASN A 144 -3.08 9.99 -14.70
N HIS A 145 -2.58 8.76 -14.69
CA HIS A 145 -3.38 7.56 -14.87
C HIS A 145 -3.36 6.71 -13.59
N PRO A 146 -4.45 5.96 -13.29
CA PRO A 146 -4.53 5.11 -12.10
C PRO A 146 -3.64 3.85 -12.17
N ILE A 147 -2.62 3.84 -13.03
CA ILE A 147 -1.68 2.73 -13.21
C ILE A 147 -0.92 2.47 -11.91
N LEU A 148 -0.40 3.53 -11.26
CA LEU A 148 0.32 3.39 -10.00
C LEU A 148 -0.58 2.88 -8.87
N GLU A 149 -1.86 3.24 -8.88
CA GLU A 149 -2.84 2.72 -7.92
C GLU A 149 -3.13 1.24 -8.18
N ALA A 150 -3.31 0.83 -9.45
CA ALA A 150 -3.48 -0.56 -9.84
C ALA A 150 -2.26 -1.42 -9.45
N VAL A 151 -1.05 -0.90 -9.66
CA VAL A 151 0.21 -1.53 -9.24
C VAL A 151 0.29 -1.64 -7.73
N ARG A 152 -0.02 -0.57 -6.98
CA ARG A 152 -0.06 -0.58 -5.51
C ARG A 152 -1.02 -1.65 -4.99
N ASN A 153 -2.26 -1.66 -5.49
CA ASN A 153 -3.31 -2.54 -4.98
C ASN A 153 -3.07 -4.02 -5.34
N THR A 154 -2.38 -4.29 -6.46
CA THR A 154 -2.13 -5.66 -6.93
C THR A 154 -0.82 -6.23 -6.40
N LEU A 155 0.29 -5.50 -6.53
CA LEU A 155 1.63 -5.99 -6.19
C LEU A 155 2.05 -5.64 -4.75
N PHE A 156 1.45 -4.61 -4.14
CA PHE A 156 1.78 -4.15 -2.79
C PHE A 156 0.54 -3.98 -1.91
N PRO A 157 -0.34 -5.00 -1.79
CA PRO A 157 -1.61 -4.87 -1.06
C PRO A 157 -1.44 -4.61 0.44
N THR A 158 -0.28 -4.97 1.00
CA THR A 158 0.06 -4.76 2.42
C THR A 158 0.81 -3.46 2.69
N LEU A 159 0.95 -2.60 1.67
CA LEU A 159 1.69 -1.35 1.82
C LEU A 159 1.01 -0.44 2.86
N PRO A 160 1.71 -0.01 3.92
CA PRO A 160 1.08 0.79 4.97
C PRO A 160 0.55 2.11 4.44
N VAL A 161 -0.44 2.67 5.12
CA VAL A 161 -0.93 4.02 4.83
C VAL A 161 0.20 5.05 4.98
N GLY A 162 0.15 6.13 4.20
CA GLY A 162 1.22 7.13 4.14
C GLY A 162 2.39 6.75 3.23
N HIS A 163 2.38 5.56 2.64
CA HIS A 163 3.29 5.17 1.57
C HIS A 163 2.60 5.24 0.20
N TYR A 164 3.35 5.68 -0.80
CA TYR A 164 2.87 5.79 -2.16
C TYR A 164 3.97 5.43 -3.15
N LEU A 165 3.53 5.07 -4.36
CA LEU A 165 4.41 4.75 -5.46
C LEU A 165 4.59 5.99 -6.33
N ILE A 166 5.82 6.22 -6.77
CA ILE A 166 6.13 7.18 -7.83
C ILE A 166 6.75 6.42 -9.00
N ALA A 167 6.57 6.92 -10.21
CA ALA A 167 7.25 6.40 -11.38
C ALA A 167 8.26 7.41 -11.92
N ILE A 168 9.47 6.93 -12.21
CA ILE A 168 10.53 7.69 -12.86
C ILE A 168 10.81 7.01 -14.19
N ARG A 169 10.79 7.76 -15.29
CA ARG A 169 11.12 7.19 -16.60
C ARG A 169 12.55 6.63 -16.56
N ASP A 170 12.69 5.39 -16.99
CA ASP A 170 13.94 4.64 -17.00
C ASP A 170 14.54 4.63 -18.41
N LYS A 171 13.90 3.95 -19.37
CA LYS A 171 14.42 3.84 -20.74
C LYS A 171 13.32 3.95 -21.79
N LEU A 172 13.71 4.37 -22.99
CA LEU A 172 12.95 4.14 -24.21
C LEU A 172 13.69 3.08 -25.02
N GLU A 173 13.00 2.02 -25.41
CA GLU A 173 13.56 0.90 -26.15
C GLU A 173 12.85 0.72 -27.48
N ILE A 174 13.62 0.37 -28.51
CA ILE A 174 13.17 0.14 -29.87
C ILE A 174 13.71 -1.21 -30.32
N VAL A 175 12.80 -2.12 -30.67
CA VAL A 175 13.12 -3.47 -31.15
C VAL A 175 12.59 -3.61 -32.57
N LEU A 176 13.53 -3.55 -33.52
CA LEU A 176 13.25 -3.72 -34.94
C LEU A 176 13.01 -5.20 -35.28
N GLN A 177 12.39 -5.44 -36.43
CA GLN A 177 12.23 -6.76 -36.99
C GLN A 177 13.56 -7.53 -37.02
N GLY A 178 13.54 -8.78 -36.55
CA GLY A 178 14.72 -9.64 -36.47
C GLY A 178 15.48 -9.56 -35.15
N ASN A 179 15.16 -8.61 -34.27
CA ASN A 179 15.87 -8.41 -33.00
C ASN A 179 15.06 -8.84 -31.77
N THR A 180 15.78 -8.99 -30.65
CA THR A 180 15.27 -9.32 -29.31
C THR A 180 15.85 -8.33 -28.29
N ILE A 181 15.24 -8.24 -27.11
CA ILE A 181 15.92 -7.72 -25.91
C ILE A 181 16.36 -8.94 -25.11
N PRO A 182 17.67 -9.18 -24.91
CA PRO A 182 18.13 -10.30 -24.10
C PRO A 182 17.70 -10.09 -22.64
N VAL A 183 17.76 -11.14 -21.83
CA VAL A 183 17.46 -11.10 -20.39
C VAL A 183 18.14 -9.90 -19.72
N GLN A 184 17.33 -8.91 -19.37
CA GLN A 184 17.68 -7.78 -18.54
C GLN A 184 17.60 -8.24 -17.09
N ARG A 185 18.76 -8.28 -16.43
CA ARG A 185 18.83 -8.62 -15.01
C ARG A 185 18.18 -7.54 -14.17
N ARG A 186 17.63 -7.94 -13.03
CA ARG A 186 17.14 -7.03 -11.98
C ARG A 186 18.07 -5.82 -11.76
N PRO A 187 17.59 -4.57 -11.93
CA PRO A 187 18.35 -3.37 -11.63
C PRO A 187 18.70 -3.25 -10.15
N ASN A 188 19.86 -2.67 -9.83
CA ASN A 188 20.26 -2.36 -8.45
C ASN A 188 20.17 -0.84 -8.18
N ASP A 189 18.98 -0.28 -8.34
CA ASP A 189 18.70 1.16 -8.25
C ASP A 189 17.60 1.50 -7.22
N GLY A 190 17.23 0.54 -6.37
CA GLY A 190 16.24 0.72 -5.31
C GLY A 190 14.80 0.79 -5.79
N ARG A 191 14.50 0.51 -7.07
CA ARG A 191 13.11 0.37 -7.54
C ARG A 191 12.42 -0.83 -6.88
N VAL A 192 11.15 -0.66 -6.54
CA VAL A 192 10.31 -1.75 -6.00
C VAL A 192 9.54 -2.49 -7.08
N ALA A 193 9.31 -1.85 -8.23
CA ALA A 193 8.69 -2.44 -9.41
C ALA A 193 9.20 -1.74 -10.68
N THR A 194 8.94 -2.35 -11.84
CA THR A 194 9.12 -1.73 -13.16
C THR A 194 7.77 -1.73 -13.88
N ILE A 195 7.44 -0.62 -14.54
CA ILE A 195 6.29 -0.52 -15.45
C ILE A 195 6.84 -0.37 -16.87
N VAL A 196 6.38 -1.20 -17.81
CA VAL A 196 6.69 -1.12 -19.23
C VAL A 196 5.42 -0.72 -19.97
N VAL A 197 5.43 0.46 -20.59
CA VAL A 197 4.37 0.91 -21.50
C VAL A 197 4.80 0.59 -22.92
N THR A 198 4.01 -0.21 -23.62
CA THR A 198 4.20 -0.49 -25.05
C THR A 198 3.50 0.60 -25.86
N LEU A 199 4.28 1.34 -26.65
CA LEU A 199 3.78 2.45 -27.45
C LEU A 199 3.01 1.93 -28.69
N PRO A 200 2.13 2.75 -29.31
CA PRO A 200 1.27 2.37 -30.43
C PRO A 200 2.05 2.25 -31.76
N ALA A 201 3.12 1.46 -31.80
CA ALA A 201 3.82 1.09 -33.03
C ALA A 201 3.40 -0.33 -33.46
N ARG A 202 3.20 -0.54 -34.76
CA ARG A 202 2.75 -1.83 -35.29
C ARG A 202 3.88 -2.85 -35.26
N PHE A 203 3.62 -4.01 -34.65
CA PHE A 203 4.56 -5.13 -34.64
C PHE A 203 3.87 -6.50 -34.53
N ARG A 204 4.62 -7.57 -34.81
CA ARG A 204 4.25 -8.97 -34.55
C ARG A 204 5.42 -9.70 -33.89
N GLY A 205 5.14 -10.60 -32.95
CA GLY A 205 6.17 -11.20 -32.10
C GLY A 205 6.49 -10.24 -30.94
N GLY A 206 7.71 -10.25 -30.43
CA GLY A 206 8.13 -9.25 -29.43
C GLY A 206 7.41 -9.37 -28.08
N GLY A 207 7.05 -10.59 -27.68
CA GLY A 207 6.41 -10.80 -26.38
C GLY A 207 7.35 -10.43 -25.24
N LEU A 208 6.86 -9.67 -24.26
CA LEU A 208 7.57 -9.40 -23.01
C LEU A 208 7.45 -10.64 -22.12
N VAL A 209 8.59 -11.20 -21.73
CA VAL A 209 8.68 -12.33 -20.81
C VAL A 209 9.25 -11.82 -19.51
N VAL A 210 8.57 -12.10 -18.40
CA VAL A 210 8.96 -11.69 -17.05
C VAL A 210 9.15 -12.94 -16.20
N ARG A 211 10.29 -13.04 -15.52
CA ARG A 211 10.63 -14.16 -14.66
C ARG A 211 10.91 -13.68 -13.24
N ASN A 212 10.18 -14.23 -12.26
CA ASN A 212 10.42 -13.89 -10.86
C ASN A 212 11.63 -14.64 -10.29
N ALA A 213 12.00 -14.32 -9.04
CA ALA A 213 13.13 -14.95 -8.35
C ALA A 213 12.98 -16.48 -8.14
N ASP A 214 11.73 -16.97 -8.11
CA ASP A 214 11.41 -18.41 -7.99
C ASP A 214 11.46 -19.15 -9.34
N GLY A 215 11.74 -18.43 -10.44
CA GLY A 215 11.80 -18.98 -11.80
C GLY A 215 10.45 -19.11 -12.50
N VAL A 216 9.36 -18.63 -11.89
CA VAL A 216 8.03 -18.58 -12.52
C VAL A 216 8.05 -17.52 -13.62
N GLU A 217 7.52 -17.88 -14.78
CA GLU A 217 7.54 -17.05 -15.98
C GLU A 217 6.11 -16.66 -16.41
N GLU A 218 5.93 -15.38 -16.73
CA GLU A 218 4.73 -14.87 -17.37
C GLU A 218 5.06 -14.13 -18.66
N LYS A 219 4.17 -14.27 -19.65
CA LYS A 219 4.41 -13.78 -21.00
C LYS A 219 3.27 -12.89 -21.51
N PHE A 220 3.65 -11.71 -21.99
CA PHE A 220 2.75 -10.68 -22.49
C PHE A 220 3.05 -10.40 -23.96
N PHE A 221 2.18 -10.89 -24.85
CA PHE A 221 2.41 -10.84 -26.31
C PHE A 221 2.24 -9.44 -26.93
N GLY A 222 1.59 -8.52 -26.23
CA GLY A 222 1.20 -7.22 -26.76
C GLY A 222 0.21 -7.32 -27.93
N ARG A 223 -0.49 -6.22 -28.25
CA ARG A 223 -1.41 -6.15 -29.40
C ARG A 223 -0.79 -5.57 -30.66
N GLY A 224 0.47 -5.17 -30.61
CA GLY A 224 1.21 -4.70 -31.79
C GLY A 224 0.56 -3.49 -32.44
N GLY A 225 0.05 -2.54 -31.65
CA GLY A 225 -0.60 -1.30 -32.12
C GLY A 225 -1.95 -1.49 -32.84
N LYS A 226 -2.46 -2.71 -33.02
CA LYS A 226 -3.63 -3.01 -33.87
C LYS A 226 -4.95 -2.38 -33.43
N SER A 227 -5.17 -2.22 -32.13
CA SER A 227 -6.42 -1.63 -31.60
C SER A 227 -6.31 -0.14 -31.33
N GLY A 228 -5.13 0.45 -31.53
CA GLY A 228 -4.87 1.79 -31.02
C GLY A 228 -5.03 1.89 -29.50
N ASP A 229 -4.85 0.80 -28.75
CA ASP A 229 -4.74 0.92 -27.29
C ASP A 229 -3.25 0.87 -26.92
N MET A 230 -2.85 1.73 -25.99
CA MET A 230 -1.58 1.55 -25.29
C MET A 230 -1.73 0.48 -24.22
N GLU A 231 -0.74 -0.37 -24.11
CA GLU A 231 -0.71 -1.45 -23.13
C GLU A 231 0.41 -1.21 -22.14
N TRP A 232 0.18 -1.56 -20.89
CA TRP A 232 1.20 -1.49 -19.86
C TRP A 232 1.27 -2.82 -19.10
N THR A 233 2.48 -3.18 -18.71
CA THR A 233 2.76 -4.31 -17.84
C THR A 233 3.66 -3.82 -16.72
N ALA A 234 3.30 -4.11 -15.47
CA ALA A 234 4.15 -3.90 -14.31
C ALA A 234 4.58 -5.23 -13.71
N PHE A 235 5.75 -5.24 -13.10
CA PHE A 235 6.29 -6.39 -12.40
C PHE A 235 7.21 -5.98 -11.26
N MET A 236 7.41 -6.87 -10.30
CA MET A 236 8.26 -6.64 -9.12
C MET A 236 9.71 -6.32 -9.50
N GLY A 237 10.38 -5.49 -8.71
CA GLY A 237 11.73 -4.98 -9.01
C GLY A 237 12.84 -6.03 -8.97
N ASP A 238 12.54 -7.22 -8.45
CA ASP A 238 13.44 -8.38 -8.38
C ASP A 238 13.28 -9.36 -9.55
N CYS A 239 12.38 -9.09 -10.48
CA CYS A 239 12.18 -9.91 -11.67
C CYS A 239 13.20 -9.60 -12.77
N ASP A 240 13.60 -10.64 -13.49
CA ASP A 240 14.28 -10.52 -14.78
C ASP A 240 13.25 -10.38 -15.89
N HIS A 241 13.60 -9.72 -16.99
CA HIS A 241 12.71 -9.62 -18.14
C HIS A 241 13.46 -9.65 -19.48
N GLU A 242 12.79 -10.10 -20.53
CA GLU A 242 13.30 -10.10 -21.89
C GLU A 242 12.18 -9.80 -22.89
N VAL A 243 12.56 -9.46 -24.13
CA VAL A 243 11.61 -9.31 -25.23
C VAL A 243 12.00 -10.28 -26.32
N GLU A 244 11.07 -11.16 -26.67
CA GLU A 244 11.23 -12.13 -27.72
C GLU A 244 11.40 -11.51 -29.11
N LEU A 245 11.66 -12.36 -30.10
CA LEU A 245 11.91 -11.95 -31.47
C LEU A 245 10.74 -11.13 -32.05
N VAL A 246 11.02 -9.92 -32.50
CA VAL A 246 10.08 -9.16 -33.32
C VAL A 246 10.11 -9.73 -34.73
N GLN A 247 9.02 -10.36 -35.14
CA GLN A 247 8.89 -11.02 -36.44
C GLN A 247 8.59 -10.03 -37.57
N LYS A 248 7.86 -8.95 -37.27
CA LYS A 248 7.47 -7.89 -38.22
C LYS A 248 7.31 -6.56 -37.52
N GLY A 249 7.53 -5.47 -38.25
CA GLY A 249 7.36 -4.10 -37.76
C GLY A 249 8.38 -3.71 -36.71
N CYS A 250 7.99 -2.85 -35.78
CA CYS A 250 8.86 -2.34 -34.72
C CYS A 250 8.11 -2.22 -33.41
N ARG A 251 8.67 -2.81 -32.35
CA ARG A 251 8.14 -2.70 -31.00
C ARG A 251 8.86 -1.56 -30.29
N MET A 252 8.10 -0.58 -29.80
CA MET A 252 8.62 0.52 -28.99
C MET A 252 8.03 0.47 -27.58
N SER A 253 8.85 0.68 -26.56
CA SER A 253 8.38 0.73 -25.17
C SER A 253 9.11 1.75 -24.33
N ILE A 254 8.40 2.34 -23.38
CA ILE A 254 8.98 3.17 -22.31
C ILE A 254 8.89 2.39 -21.01
N SER A 255 10.03 2.17 -20.36
CA SER A 255 10.08 1.62 -19.01
C SER A 255 10.12 2.73 -17.96
N TYR A 256 9.54 2.45 -16.80
CA TYR A 256 9.53 3.32 -15.64
C TYR A 256 9.97 2.53 -14.40
N ALA A 257 10.94 3.08 -13.67
CA ALA A 257 11.32 2.61 -12.35
C ALA A 257 10.28 3.10 -11.33
N VAL A 258 9.63 2.17 -10.64
CA VAL A 258 8.68 2.50 -9.58
C VAL A 258 9.44 2.55 -8.26
N GLN A 259 9.40 3.70 -7.59
CA GLN A 259 9.99 3.88 -6.27
C GLN A 259 8.91 3.99 -5.20
N LEU A 260 9.21 3.44 -4.03
CA LEU A 260 8.42 3.63 -2.84
C LEU A 260 8.83 4.94 -2.15
N LYS A 261 7.87 5.74 -1.73
CA LYS A 261 8.07 6.97 -0.95
C LYS A 261 7.05 7.08 0.17
N THR A 262 7.30 7.98 1.12
CA THR A 262 6.38 8.25 2.24
C THR A 262 6.24 9.75 2.49
N PHE A 263 5.07 10.18 2.96
CA PHE A 263 4.83 11.53 3.46
C PHE A 263 5.14 11.66 4.96
N GLY A 264 5.26 10.52 5.64
CA GLY A 264 5.41 10.44 7.08
C GLY A 264 6.81 9.99 7.50
N PRO A 265 7.05 9.92 8.81
CA PRO A 265 8.28 9.38 9.39
C PRO A 265 8.25 7.83 9.36
N ALA A 266 7.80 7.25 8.25
CA ALA A 266 7.59 5.82 8.16
C ALA A 266 8.92 5.10 8.37
N LEU A 267 8.90 4.08 9.23
CA LEU A 267 10.08 3.32 9.66
C LEU A 267 10.90 2.72 8.50
N ILE A 268 10.29 2.60 7.32
CA ILE A 268 10.87 1.97 6.13
C ILE A 268 11.69 2.96 5.30
N GLN A 269 11.41 4.28 5.33
CA GLN A 269 12.23 5.30 4.67
C GLN A 269 12.17 6.67 5.38
N PRO A 270 13.30 7.23 5.85
CA PRO A 270 13.33 8.44 6.70
C PRO A 270 13.29 9.77 5.93
N ASN A 271 12.99 9.78 4.63
CA ASN A 271 12.97 11.02 3.83
C ASN A 271 11.53 11.40 3.44
N PRO A 272 10.76 12.00 4.38
CA PRO A 272 9.39 12.44 4.12
C PRO A 272 9.39 13.59 3.12
N LEU A 273 8.38 13.62 2.23
CA LEU A 273 8.20 14.78 1.35
C LEU A 273 7.82 16.07 2.09
N ILE A 274 7.36 15.96 3.33
CA ILE A 274 6.97 17.11 4.14
C ILE A 274 8.22 17.74 4.74
N SER A 275 8.51 18.98 4.34
CA SER A 275 9.53 19.83 4.94
C SER A 275 8.87 21.08 5.51
N PRO A 276 8.92 21.31 6.84
CA PRO A 276 8.51 22.57 7.44
C PRO A 276 9.26 23.76 6.86
N SER A 277 8.58 24.91 6.75
CA SER A 277 9.22 26.15 6.31
C SER A 277 10.12 26.75 7.40
N ASP A 278 11.12 27.53 7.01
CA ASP A 278 12.01 28.24 7.95
C ASP A 278 11.21 29.06 8.96
N ARG A 279 10.19 29.79 8.49
CA ARG A 279 9.28 30.55 9.37
C ARG A 279 8.59 29.67 10.43
N PHE A 280 8.18 28.45 10.07
CA PHE A 280 7.58 27.54 11.03
C PHE A 280 8.61 27.06 12.06
N LEU A 281 9.83 26.75 11.61
CA LEU A 281 10.94 26.36 12.48
C LEU A 281 11.36 27.51 13.41
N ASP A 282 11.34 28.75 12.93
CA ASP A 282 11.62 29.97 13.70
C ASP A 282 10.57 30.23 14.78
N LEU A 283 9.30 29.89 14.53
CA LEU A 283 8.24 29.94 15.56
C LEU A 283 8.41 28.86 16.62
N MET A 284 8.92 27.69 16.24
CA MET A 284 9.11 26.57 17.15
C MET A 284 10.39 26.70 17.99
N SER A 285 11.45 27.31 17.44
CA SER A 285 12.77 27.41 18.10
C SER A 285 12.72 28.07 19.50
N PRO A 286 12.03 29.22 19.71
CA PRO A 286 11.91 29.82 21.04
C PRO A 286 11.21 28.90 22.04
N ILE A 287 10.16 28.20 21.61
CA ILE A 287 9.41 27.26 22.45
C ILE A 287 10.35 26.15 22.92
N LEU A 288 11.07 25.50 22.00
CA LEU A 288 12.02 24.44 22.34
C LEU A 288 13.13 24.97 23.28
N ASN A 289 13.67 26.16 23.02
CA ASN A 289 14.71 26.75 23.87
C ASN A 289 14.23 27.04 25.29
N MET A 290 12.99 27.50 25.48
CA MET A 290 12.40 27.76 26.79
C MET A 290 11.98 26.47 27.51
N SER A 291 11.82 25.37 26.77
CA SER A 291 11.37 24.08 27.28
C SER A 291 12.49 23.07 27.51
N ARG A 292 13.76 23.47 27.48
CA ARG A 292 14.91 22.57 27.76
C ARG A 292 14.78 21.87 29.12
N GLY A 293 15.13 20.59 29.13
CA GLY A 293 14.99 19.69 30.27
C GLY A 293 13.54 19.28 30.58
N ARG A 294 12.58 19.50 29.69
CA ARG A 294 11.15 19.20 29.91
C ARG A 294 10.58 18.35 28.79
N ARG A 295 9.53 17.58 29.11
CA ARG A 295 8.64 17.03 28.08
C ARG A 295 7.57 18.05 27.77
N ILE A 296 7.39 18.36 26.50
CA ILE A 296 6.31 19.23 26.04
C ILE A 296 5.29 18.43 25.25
N ALA A 297 4.05 18.87 25.26
CA ALA A 297 2.99 18.25 24.48
C ALA A 297 2.13 19.26 23.74
N PHE A 298 1.72 18.91 22.52
CA PHE A 298 0.72 19.65 21.74
C PHE A 298 -0.46 18.74 21.45
N TYR A 299 -1.67 19.30 21.47
CA TYR A 299 -2.83 18.59 20.95
C TYR A 299 -2.73 18.44 19.44
N LEU A 300 -3.05 17.24 18.95
CA LEU A 300 -3.39 17.07 17.54
C LEU A 300 -4.75 17.70 17.26
N THR A 301 -4.94 18.10 16.02
CA THR A 301 -6.11 18.85 15.55
C THR A 301 -6.97 18.06 14.57
N GLY A 302 -6.41 17.02 13.94
CA GLY A 302 -7.08 16.16 12.98
C GLY A 302 -8.04 15.15 13.61
N ASP A 303 -9.08 14.77 12.87
CA ASP A 303 -9.94 13.61 13.18
C ASP A 303 -9.40 12.38 12.45
N TYR A 304 -9.00 11.34 13.17
CA TYR A 304 -8.36 10.16 12.61
C TYR A 304 -9.31 8.97 12.47
N GLY A 305 -10.53 9.05 13.04
CA GLY A 305 -11.59 8.07 12.86
C GLY A 305 -11.22 6.68 13.38
N VAL A 306 -10.47 6.60 14.47
CA VAL A 306 -10.03 5.34 15.08
C VAL A 306 -10.71 5.10 16.42
N ASN A 307 -10.72 3.85 16.88
CA ASN A 307 -11.13 3.52 18.24
C ASN A 307 -9.88 3.45 19.15
N PRO A 308 -9.68 4.38 20.09
CA PRO A 308 -8.52 4.35 21.00
C PRO A 308 -8.44 3.10 21.87
N GLY A 309 -9.54 2.36 22.06
CA GLY A 309 -9.53 1.07 22.74
C GLY A 309 -8.95 -0.09 21.92
N GLU A 310 -8.81 0.08 20.60
CA GLU A 310 -8.32 -0.95 19.69
C GLU A 310 -6.92 -0.65 19.13
N VAL A 311 -6.51 0.62 19.12
CA VAL A 311 -5.24 1.04 18.50
C VAL A 311 -4.40 1.93 19.41
N LEU A 312 -3.08 1.73 19.34
CA LEU A 312 -2.11 2.60 20.00
C LEU A 312 -2.08 3.98 19.35
N ALA A 313 -1.88 5.03 20.14
CA ALA A 313 -1.74 6.39 19.61
C ALA A 313 -0.60 6.49 18.58
N GLU A 314 0.52 5.81 18.81
CA GLU A 314 1.66 5.72 17.86
C GLU A 314 1.28 5.19 16.47
N SER A 315 0.24 4.37 16.37
CA SER A 315 -0.22 3.86 15.08
C SER A 315 -0.78 4.95 14.16
N LEU A 316 -1.09 6.14 14.71
CA LEU A 316 -1.57 7.30 13.96
C LEU A 316 -0.47 8.04 13.19
N VAL A 317 0.80 7.80 13.51
CA VAL A 317 1.92 8.52 12.89
C VAL A 317 1.88 8.54 11.35
N PRO A 318 1.56 7.44 10.63
CA PRO A 318 1.44 7.45 9.17
C PRO A 318 0.18 8.16 8.63
N TYR A 319 -0.78 8.46 9.50
CA TYR A 319 -2.07 9.08 9.17
C TYR A 319 -2.11 10.58 9.51
N LEU A 320 -1.08 11.10 10.17
CA LEU A 320 -0.97 12.52 10.53
C LEU A 320 -1.18 13.40 9.29
N LYS A 321 -2.09 14.36 9.42
CA LYS A 321 -2.51 15.26 8.33
C LYS A 321 -2.39 16.72 8.72
N GLY A 322 -2.23 17.59 7.74
CA GLY A 322 -2.19 19.04 7.94
C GLY A 322 -1.11 19.48 8.94
N GLY A 323 -1.49 20.35 9.89
CA GLY A 323 -0.59 20.91 10.89
C GLY A 323 0.03 19.87 11.83
N ASP A 324 -0.69 18.78 12.13
CA ASP A 324 -0.22 17.71 13.02
C ASP A 324 1.00 16.99 12.41
N SER A 325 0.92 16.68 11.11
CA SER A 325 2.04 16.09 10.37
C SER A 325 3.22 17.07 10.28
N LEU A 326 2.94 18.35 10.01
CA LEU A 326 3.97 19.39 9.93
C LEU A 326 4.74 19.54 11.25
N LEU A 327 4.01 19.59 12.36
CA LEU A 327 4.57 19.69 13.71
C LEU A 327 5.43 18.47 14.05
N TYR A 328 4.91 17.27 13.81
CA TYR A 328 5.64 16.03 14.06
C TYR A 328 6.99 15.99 13.31
N HIS A 329 6.98 16.37 12.02
CA HIS A 329 8.21 16.41 11.21
C HIS A 329 9.16 17.53 11.65
N ALA A 330 8.64 18.69 12.04
CA ALA A 330 9.46 19.78 12.58
C ALA A 330 10.21 19.33 13.84
N ILE A 331 9.53 18.65 14.76
CA ILE A 331 10.16 18.11 15.98
C ILE A 331 11.29 17.14 15.61
N LYS A 332 11.08 16.27 14.61
CA LYS A 332 12.13 15.36 14.12
C LYS A 332 13.33 16.07 13.51
N LEU A 333 13.14 17.20 12.81
CA LEU A 333 14.25 17.99 12.26
C LEU A 333 15.18 18.56 13.35
N TYR A 334 14.64 18.85 14.54
CA TYR A 334 15.45 19.20 15.72
C TYR A 334 16.10 17.99 16.40
N LYS A 335 16.06 16.80 15.77
CA LYS A 335 16.59 15.53 16.27
C LYS A 335 15.95 15.08 17.59
N LEU A 336 14.73 15.53 17.85
CA LEU A 336 13.92 15.05 18.96
C LEU A 336 13.14 13.81 18.55
N ALA A 337 12.70 13.03 19.54
CA ALA A 337 11.88 11.84 19.35
C ALA A 337 10.43 12.15 19.76
N PRO A 338 9.56 12.60 18.84
CA PRO A 338 8.14 12.78 19.13
C PRO A 338 7.43 11.43 19.28
N GLU A 339 6.59 11.34 20.32
CA GLU A 339 5.70 10.23 20.62
C GLU A 339 4.23 10.69 20.60
N LEU A 340 3.29 9.84 20.21
CA LEU A 340 1.86 10.08 20.30
C LEU A 340 1.26 9.40 21.53
N ARG A 341 0.38 10.09 22.25
CA ARG A 341 -0.31 9.56 23.44
C ARG A 341 -1.80 9.92 23.47
N TRP A 342 -2.62 9.00 23.96
CA TRP A 342 -4.03 9.25 24.25
C TRP A 342 -4.17 10.11 25.51
N THR A 343 -5.15 11.02 25.54
CA THR A 343 -5.47 11.84 26.71
C THR A 343 -6.96 12.13 26.83
N ALA A 344 -7.46 12.16 28.05
CA ALA A 344 -8.85 12.53 28.37
C ALA A 344 -8.92 13.09 29.79
N GLY A 345 -9.69 14.16 30.01
CA GLY A 345 -10.00 14.65 31.36
C GLY A 345 -8.81 15.00 32.25
N GLY A 346 -7.65 15.38 31.69
CA GLY A 346 -6.42 15.65 32.46
C GLY A 346 -5.55 14.42 32.74
N TYR A 347 -5.91 13.26 32.18
CA TYR A 347 -5.14 12.02 32.24
C TYR A 347 -4.46 11.72 30.91
N VAL A 348 -3.36 10.97 30.94
CA VAL A 348 -2.62 10.52 29.77
C VAL A 348 -2.28 9.04 29.89
N TRP A 349 -2.44 8.30 28.79
CA TRP A 349 -2.05 6.89 28.74
C TRP A 349 -0.57 6.75 28.33
N PRO A 350 0.14 5.71 28.81
CA PRO A 350 1.46 5.35 28.32
C PRO A 350 1.47 5.10 26.80
N VAL A 351 2.60 5.35 26.15
CA VAL A 351 2.77 5.18 24.68
C VAL A 351 2.43 3.77 24.18
N SER A 352 2.60 2.76 25.03
CA SER A 352 2.38 1.35 24.72
C SER A 352 0.98 0.84 25.06
N GLN A 353 0.02 1.73 25.35
CA GLN A 353 -1.31 1.33 25.83
C GLN A 353 -2.46 1.92 25.00
N THR A 354 -3.49 1.10 24.83
CA THR A 354 -4.83 1.46 24.34
C THR A 354 -5.69 2.00 25.50
N VAL A 355 -6.84 2.61 25.17
CA VAL A 355 -7.82 3.08 26.16
C VAL A 355 -8.85 1.98 26.41
N GLU A 356 -8.55 1.07 27.34
CA GLU A 356 -9.43 -0.07 27.65
C GLU A 356 -10.36 0.22 28.83
N PHE A 357 -11.67 0.17 28.62
CA PHE A 357 -12.67 0.16 29.69
C PHE A 357 -13.17 -1.27 29.90
N SER A 358 -12.91 -1.86 31.06
CA SER A 358 -13.52 -3.13 31.45
C SER A 358 -15.03 -2.93 31.64
N SER A 359 -15.85 -3.76 30.99
CA SER A 359 -17.28 -3.81 31.30
C SER A 359 -17.45 -4.44 32.67
N ASP A 360 -17.89 -3.67 33.66
CA ASP A 360 -18.31 -4.20 34.96
C ASP A 360 -19.65 -4.95 34.78
N VAL A 361 -19.62 -6.12 34.14
CA VAL A 361 -20.69 -7.09 34.28
C VAL A 361 -20.50 -7.71 35.65
N VAL A 362 -21.22 -7.15 36.62
CA VAL A 362 -21.32 -7.55 38.02
C VAL A 362 -21.08 -9.05 38.19
N ASP A 363 -19.95 -9.39 38.83
CA ASP A 363 -19.68 -10.70 39.41
C ASP A 363 -20.86 -11.09 40.31
N SER A 364 -21.77 -11.90 39.77
CA SER A 364 -22.78 -12.57 40.58
C SER A 364 -22.15 -13.86 41.10
N PRO A 365 -21.94 -14.02 42.43
CA PRO A 365 -21.33 -15.22 42.95
C PRO A 365 -22.31 -16.39 42.79
N SER A 366 -22.02 -17.27 41.84
CA SER A 366 -22.68 -18.55 41.68
C SER A 366 -22.32 -19.46 42.85
N ALA A 367 -23.06 -19.36 43.95
CA ALA A 367 -23.10 -20.39 44.99
C ALA A 367 -24.30 -21.31 44.74
N SER A 368 -23.97 -22.59 44.65
CA SER A 368 -24.76 -23.79 44.36
C SER A 368 -25.95 -24.10 45.29
N HIS A 369 -26.96 -24.78 44.71
CA HIS A 369 -27.94 -25.77 45.28
C HIS A 369 -29.44 -25.40 45.19
N PRO A 370 -30.39 -26.38 45.10
CA PRO A 370 -31.12 -26.66 43.86
C PRO A 370 -32.66 -26.47 43.94
N ARG A 371 -33.29 -26.41 42.75
CA ARG A 371 -34.71 -26.71 42.36
C ARG A 371 -35.52 -27.48 43.43
N MET A 372 -36.72 -27.08 43.89
CA MET A 372 -38.08 -26.91 43.27
C MET A 372 -39.13 -27.13 44.43
N PRO A 373 -40.49 -27.06 44.30
CA PRO A 373 -41.40 -26.57 43.24
C PRO A 373 -42.69 -25.79 43.70
N ILE A 374 -43.41 -25.20 42.72
CA ILE A 374 -44.89 -25.19 42.49
C ILE A 374 -45.91 -24.52 43.48
N SER A 375 -46.71 -23.62 42.87
CA SER A 375 -48.17 -23.36 42.99
C SER A 375 -48.79 -22.28 43.91
N VAL A 376 -49.43 -21.31 43.22
CA VAL A 376 -50.84 -20.84 43.24
C VAL A 376 -51.45 -20.22 44.52
N VAL A 377 -52.17 -19.11 44.28
CA VAL A 377 -53.42 -18.60 44.90
C VAL A 377 -53.30 -17.27 45.66
N ASN A 378 -53.76 -16.21 44.97
CA ASN A 378 -54.70 -15.17 45.38
C ASN A 378 -54.78 -14.72 46.86
N GLY A 379 -54.62 -13.40 47.05
CA GLY A 379 -55.52 -12.60 47.87
C GLY A 379 -54.89 -11.80 49.01
N GLY A 380 -55.09 -10.48 48.99
CA GLY A 380 -55.27 -9.69 50.22
C GLY A 380 -54.15 -8.71 50.59
N ARG A 381 -54.50 -7.42 50.53
CA ARG A 381 -53.78 -6.22 51.01
C ARG A 381 -53.34 -6.30 52.48
N ALA A 382 -52.15 -5.76 52.80
CA ALA A 382 -51.96 -4.56 53.66
C ALA A 382 -50.45 -4.23 53.91
N PRO A 383 -50.09 -2.93 54.05
CA PRO A 383 -48.74 -2.41 54.38
C PRO A 383 -48.59 -2.34 55.94
N PRO A 384 -47.60 -1.70 56.62
CA PRO A 384 -46.54 -0.73 56.23
C PRO A 384 -45.16 -1.04 56.87
N LEU A 385 -44.08 -0.28 56.67
CA LEU A 385 -43.62 0.74 57.62
C LEU A 385 -42.32 1.38 57.11
N ARG A 386 -42.35 2.71 57.14
CA ARG A 386 -41.29 3.65 56.78
C ARG A 386 -40.38 3.82 58.00
N GLY A 387 -39.08 3.55 57.85
CA GLY A 387 -38.02 3.90 58.82
C GLY A 387 -37.04 4.88 58.18
N PRO A 388 -36.61 5.95 58.86
CA PRO A 388 -35.82 7.01 58.27
C PRO A 388 -34.33 6.71 58.40
N PHE A 389 -33.59 6.73 57.28
CA PHE A 389 -32.16 6.99 57.30
C PHE A 389 -31.88 8.12 56.31
N SER A 390 -31.36 9.21 56.86
CA SER A 390 -30.80 10.35 56.14
C SER A 390 -29.75 9.87 55.15
N SER A 391 -29.99 10.08 53.87
CA SER A 391 -28.93 10.30 52.88
C SER A 391 -28.74 11.81 52.76
N GLY A 392 -27.54 12.28 53.09
CA GLY A 392 -27.08 13.59 52.63
C GLY A 392 -27.17 13.59 51.10
N ALA A 393 -27.73 14.66 50.56
CA ALA A 393 -27.80 14.87 49.14
C ALA A 393 -26.38 15.12 48.60
N SER A 394 -25.79 14.13 47.93
CA SER A 394 -24.80 14.40 46.88
C SER A 394 -25.55 14.98 45.68
N GLU A 395 -24.98 16.01 45.05
CA GLU A 395 -25.53 16.55 43.81
C GLU A 395 -25.49 15.46 42.72
N PRO A 396 -26.52 15.32 41.86
CA PRO A 396 -26.70 14.20 40.94
C PRO A 396 -25.73 14.19 39.73
N GLY A 397 -24.46 14.56 39.93
CA GLY A 397 -23.41 14.52 38.92
C GLY A 397 -22.00 14.26 39.49
N GLU A 398 -21.77 14.47 40.79
CA GLU A 398 -20.47 14.20 41.42
C GLU A 398 -20.16 12.69 41.43
N ASP A 399 -21.18 11.87 41.71
CA ASP A 399 -21.05 10.40 41.78
C ASP A 399 -20.73 9.78 40.40
N GLU A 400 -21.16 10.40 39.29
CA GLU A 400 -20.89 9.92 37.92
C GLU A 400 -19.51 10.35 37.42
N GLU A 401 -19.07 11.58 37.71
CA GLU A 401 -17.74 12.08 37.35
C GLU A 401 -16.63 11.33 38.12
N ASP A 402 -16.85 11.03 39.40
CA ASP A 402 -15.92 10.25 40.21
C ASP A 402 -15.84 8.78 39.77
N ASP A 403 -16.95 8.18 39.30
CA ASP A 403 -16.93 6.84 38.70
C ASP A 403 -16.13 6.83 37.39
N LEU A 404 -16.33 7.81 36.50
CA LEU A 404 -15.59 7.92 35.25
C LEU A 404 -14.09 8.13 35.49
N ARG A 405 -13.72 8.98 36.47
CA ARG A 405 -12.32 9.19 36.88
C ARG A 405 -11.68 7.89 37.35
N THR A 406 -12.38 7.16 38.22
CA THR A 406 -11.89 5.89 38.77
C THR A 406 -11.68 4.86 37.66
N ARG A 407 -12.56 4.83 36.65
CA ARG A 407 -12.41 3.94 35.49
C ARG A 407 -11.24 4.33 34.58
N VAL A 408 -11.03 5.63 34.36
CA VAL A 408 -9.89 6.15 33.59
C VAL A 408 -8.57 5.74 34.27
N GLU A 409 -8.46 5.86 35.58
CA GLU A 409 -7.27 5.41 36.33
C GLU A 409 -7.08 3.89 36.27
N LYS A 410 -8.16 3.11 36.42
CA LYS A 410 -8.12 1.64 36.27
C LYS A 410 -7.67 1.20 34.88
N SER A 411 -7.95 1.99 33.84
CA SER A 411 -7.48 1.72 32.47
C SER A 411 -5.97 1.98 32.29
N GLY A 412 -5.24 2.36 33.34
CA GLY A 412 -3.80 2.63 33.29
C GLY A 412 -3.43 4.07 32.95
N ALA A 413 -4.41 4.98 32.90
CA ALA A 413 -4.14 6.41 32.69
C ALA A 413 -3.53 7.03 33.94
N ILE A 414 -2.58 7.94 33.75
CA ILE A 414 -1.89 8.66 34.84
C ILE A 414 -2.29 10.14 34.76
N PRO A 415 -2.55 10.83 35.88
CA PRO A 415 -2.80 12.26 35.87
C PRO A 415 -1.63 13.01 35.21
N ILE A 416 -1.92 13.94 34.29
CA ILE A 416 -0.87 14.75 33.64
C ILE A 416 -0.04 15.52 34.68
N SER A 417 -0.65 15.93 35.81
CA SER A 417 0.03 16.57 36.94
C SER A 417 1.09 15.69 37.62
N GLU A 418 0.99 14.37 37.49
CA GLU A 418 1.96 13.39 37.99
C GLU A 418 3.03 13.03 36.94
N THR A 419 2.88 13.55 35.72
CA THR A 419 3.86 13.41 34.65
C THR A 419 4.76 14.64 34.54
N ASP A 420 5.87 14.50 33.83
CA ASP A 420 6.78 15.60 33.46
C ASP A 420 6.35 16.34 32.19
N ILE A 421 5.11 16.12 31.74
CA ILE A 421 4.56 16.67 30.50
C ILE A 421 3.98 18.05 30.74
N MET A 422 4.59 19.05 30.11
CA MET A 422 4.08 20.41 30.02
C MET A 422 3.21 20.56 28.76
N LEU A 423 1.90 20.66 28.96
CA LEU A 423 0.96 20.89 27.87
C LEU A 423 1.08 22.33 27.35
N LEU A 424 1.35 22.48 26.05
CA LEU A 424 1.46 23.76 25.37
C LEU A 424 0.14 24.05 24.65
N ASN A 425 -0.80 24.64 25.39
CA ASN A 425 -2.04 25.16 24.84
C ASN A 425 -2.19 26.66 25.18
N ASP A 426 -2.83 27.40 24.28
CA ASP A 426 -3.26 28.76 24.56
C ASP A 426 -4.77 28.73 24.78
N VAL A 427 -5.22 29.10 25.98
CA VAL A 427 -6.64 29.15 26.34
C VAL A 427 -7.41 30.18 25.49
N SER A 428 -6.70 31.16 24.91
CA SER A 428 -7.28 32.19 24.04
C SER A 428 -7.41 31.76 22.57
N VAL A 429 -6.73 30.69 22.15
CA VAL A 429 -6.77 30.18 20.78
C VAL A 429 -7.58 28.88 20.76
N ALA A 430 -8.90 29.01 20.58
CA ALA A 430 -9.79 27.87 20.40
C ALA A 430 -9.61 27.25 18.99
N GLY A 431 -8.54 26.48 18.80
CA GLY A 431 -8.36 25.63 17.64
C GLY A 431 -9.13 24.31 17.75
N PRO A 432 -9.41 23.62 16.64
CA PRO A 432 -9.95 22.27 16.69
C PRO A 432 -8.95 21.32 17.37
N ILE A 433 -9.43 20.53 18.33
CA ILE A 433 -8.67 19.44 18.97
C ILE A 433 -9.21 18.12 18.41
N SER A 434 -8.31 17.17 18.14
CA SER A 434 -8.61 15.79 17.75
C SER A 434 -9.56 15.18 18.76
N LYS A 435 -10.67 14.58 18.29
CA LYS A 435 -11.69 13.94 19.15
C LYS A 435 -12.00 12.54 18.65
N GLU A 436 -11.32 11.56 19.21
CA GLU A 436 -11.64 10.15 19.04
C GLU A 436 -12.65 9.72 20.11
N ARG A 437 -13.32 8.58 19.89
CA ARG A 437 -14.38 8.11 20.79
C ARG A 437 -14.17 6.65 21.15
N VAL A 438 -14.13 6.37 22.45
CA VAL A 438 -14.10 5.01 22.97
C VAL A 438 -15.51 4.66 23.47
N PRO A 439 -16.21 3.71 22.85
CA PRO A 439 -17.49 3.25 23.36
C PRO A 439 -17.27 2.44 24.65
N PHE A 440 -18.11 2.67 25.65
CA PHE A 440 -18.15 1.87 26.88
C PHE A 440 -19.61 1.70 27.35
N VAL A 441 -19.85 0.77 28.26
CA VAL A 441 -21.19 0.51 28.80
C VAL A 441 -21.29 1.04 30.22
N GLN A 442 -22.31 1.83 30.49
CA GLN A 442 -22.64 2.34 31.83
C GLN A 442 -24.13 2.17 32.07
N ALA A 443 -24.49 1.54 33.19
CA ALA A 443 -25.88 1.26 33.58
C ALA A 443 -26.74 0.53 32.50
N GLY A 444 -26.10 -0.21 31.57
CA GLY A 444 -26.78 -0.90 30.46
C GLY A 444 -26.99 -0.04 29.21
N GLU A 445 -26.54 1.21 29.22
CA GLU A 445 -26.51 2.11 28.06
C GLU A 445 -25.09 2.21 27.47
N MET A 446 -25.01 2.45 26.16
CA MET A 446 -23.74 2.62 25.46
C MET A 446 -23.35 4.11 25.45
N GLU A 447 -22.32 4.44 26.20
CA GLU A 447 -21.74 5.78 26.28
C GLU A 447 -20.43 5.86 25.49
N LYS A 448 -19.88 7.08 25.34
CA LYS A 448 -18.64 7.32 24.60
C LYS A 448 -17.75 8.29 25.36
N LEU A 449 -16.54 7.85 25.69
CA LEU A 449 -15.50 8.74 26.19
C LEU A 449 -14.86 9.47 25.02
N VAL A 450 -14.78 10.80 25.10
CA VAL A 450 -14.02 11.59 24.13
C VAL A 450 -12.55 11.59 24.54
N VAL A 451 -11.70 11.09 23.65
CA VAL A 451 -10.25 11.00 23.84
C VAL A 451 -9.57 11.86 22.79
N ASN A 452 -8.60 12.65 23.21
CA ASN A 452 -7.77 13.45 22.33
C ASN A 452 -6.38 12.80 22.15
N VAL A 453 -5.60 13.29 21.20
CA VAL A 453 -4.21 12.83 20.96
C VAL A 453 -3.24 13.96 21.28
N LEU A 454 -2.15 13.63 21.96
CA LEU A 454 -0.99 14.51 22.17
C LEU A 454 0.18 14.02 21.34
N VAL A 455 0.92 14.96 20.73
CA VAL A 455 2.31 14.73 20.35
C VAL A 455 3.21 15.23 21.47
N VAL A 456 4.03 14.35 22.02
CA VAL A 456 4.88 14.57 23.19
C VAL A 456 6.35 14.45 22.77
N ALA A 457 7.20 15.38 23.18
CA ALA A 457 8.64 15.28 22.93
C ALA A 457 9.44 15.79 24.13
N PHE A 458 10.52 15.07 24.47
CA PHE A 458 11.50 15.56 25.44
C PHE A 458 12.48 16.50 24.76
N VAL A 459 12.65 17.70 25.32
CA VAL A 459 13.67 18.66 24.87
C VAL A 459 14.87 18.55 25.82
N PRO A 460 16.03 18.05 25.37
CA PRO A 460 17.19 17.80 26.23
C PRO A 460 17.86 19.06 26.77
#